data_AF-A0A6C0CDN5-F1
#
_entry.id   AF-A0A6C0CDN5-F1
#
_cell.length_a   1.000
_cell.length_b   1.000
_cell.length_c   1.000
_cell.angle_alpha   90.00
_cell.angle_beta   90.00
_cell.angle_gamma   90.00
#
_symmetry.space_group_name_H-M   'P 1'
#
loop_
_entity.id
_entity.type
_entity.pdbx_description
1 polymer ?
#
loop_
_entity_poly.entity_id
_entity_poly.type
_entity_poly.pdbx_seq_one_letter_code
_entity_poly.pdbx_strand_id
1 'polypeptide(L)'
;MPHIINENEREDAALQQIASLRRRRALARNTQALARRSRELLRERNEVTTQLEKLKSELITVNASKMALEAETATIRRRAETASQRVTQGRTLATREQVQGNIGDTHRSARSAYDTYRAANPNDTDVIGQLYSDYIAIGSAIHANSQERVIPLVNESNRVISTLLAAEESLSDLTSRQTTLRREIDELEARLMLLNRQSNELNRARGKKRRHKKGTKVKRGGAWTLKYKRSINCMRPKGFSQKQYCKYGSKSKTSKKYK
;
A
#
# COMPACT_ATOMS: atom_id res chain seq x y z
N MET A 1 40.06 -49.68 69.09
CA MET A 1 40.94 -48.91 68.19
C MET A 1 40.10 -47.86 67.49
N PRO A 2 40.08 -46.60 67.96
CA PRO A 2 39.38 -45.54 67.25
C PRO A 2 40.05 -45.34 65.89
N HIS A 3 39.27 -45.46 64.81
CA HIS A 3 39.71 -45.11 63.46
C HIS A 3 40.10 -43.64 63.47
N ILE A 4 41.41 -43.35 63.44
CA ILE A 4 41.90 -42.00 63.19
C ILE A 4 41.57 -41.72 61.72
N ILE A 5 40.42 -41.10 61.49
CA ILE A 5 40.06 -40.58 60.18
C ILE A 5 41.12 -39.54 59.86
N ASN A 6 41.81 -39.74 58.74
CA ASN A 6 42.89 -38.88 58.27
C ASN A 6 42.33 -37.47 58.05
N GLU A 7 42.79 -36.47 58.81
CA GLU A 7 42.26 -35.10 58.74
C GLU A 7 42.33 -34.53 57.32
N ASN A 8 43.34 -34.95 56.54
CA ASN A 8 43.49 -34.61 55.13
C ASN A 8 42.29 -35.02 54.26
N GLU A 9 41.67 -36.17 54.52
CA GLU A 9 40.48 -36.62 53.76
C GLU A 9 39.24 -35.77 54.07
N ARG A 10 39.13 -35.25 55.30
CA ARG A 10 38.06 -34.31 55.67
C ARG A 10 38.25 -32.95 55.01
N GLU A 11 39.49 -32.46 54.94
CA GLU A 11 39.81 -31.19 54.26
C GLU A 11 39.53 -31.27 52.75
N ASP A 12 39.94 -32.35 52.09
CA ASP A 12 39.66 -32.58 50.67
C ASP A 12 38.16 -32.68 50.37
N ALA A 13 37.41 -33.39 51.23
CA ALA A 13 35.96 -33.47 51.11
C ALA A 13 35.29 -32.09 51.28
N ALA A 14 35.78 -31.26 52.21
CA ALA A 14 35.29 -29.91 52.42
C ALA A 14 35.58 -29.00 51.21
N LEU A 15 36.78 -29.07 50.64
CA LEU A 15 37.16 -28.32 49.43
C LEU A 15 36.30 -28.72 48.23
N GLN A 16 36.04 -30.02 48.05
CA GLN A 16 35.14 -30.52 46.99
C GLN A 16 33.70 -30.01 47.18
N GLN A 17 33.19 -30.01 48.41
CA GLN A 17 31.87 -29.45 48.71
C GLN A 17 31.81 -27.95 48.41
N ILE A 18 32.80 -27.17 48.84
CA ILE A 18 32.90 -25.73 48.54
C ILE A 18 32.93 -25.48 47.03
N ALA A 19 33.74 -26.23 46.29
CA ALA A 19 33.82 -26.12 44.83
C ALA A 19 32.49 -26.47 44.15
N SER A 20 31.76 -27.46 44.65
CA SER A 20 30.44 -27.83 44.13
C SER A 20 29.39 -26.74 44.38
N LEU A 21 29.39 -26.11 45.56
CA LEU A 21 28.50 -25.02 45.91
C LEU A 21 28.79 -23.76 45.09
N ARG A 22 30.07 -23.43 44.88
CA ARG A 22 30.49 -22.32 44.00
C ARG A 22 29.99 -22.55 42.57
N ARG A 23 30.15 -23.76 42.03
CA ARG A 23 29.60 -24.13 40.71
C ARG A 23 28.07 -23.99 40.65
N ARG A 24 27.33 -24.48 41.65
CA ARG A 24 25.87 -24.34 41.72
C ARG A 24 25.42 -22.88 41.78
N ARG A 25 26.07 -22.05 42.60
CA ARG A 25 25.79 -20.61 42.69
C ARG A 25 26.08 -19.89 41.37
N ALA A 26 27.18 -20.22 40.69
CA ALA A 26 27.50 -19.67 39.38
C ALA A 26 26.45 -20.04 38.32
N LEU A 27 26.02 -21.31 38.28
CA LEU A 27 24.94 -21.77 37.39
C LEU A 27 23.59 -21.08 37.70
N ALA A 28 23.25 -20.91 38.98
CA ALA A 28 22.05 -20.20 39.39
C ALA A 28 22.06 -18.73 38.96
N ARG A 29 23.19 -18.04 39.12
CA ARG A 29 23.36 -16.65 38.64
C ARG A 29 23.22 -16.56 37.12
N ASN A 30 23.86 -17.48 36.38
CA ASN A 30 23.77 -17.51 34.92
C ASN A 30 22.33 -17.79 34.44
N THR A 31 21.64 -18.76 35.03
CA THR A 31 20.23 -19.05 34.69
C THR A 31 19.30 -17.87 34.98
N GLN A 32 19.50 -17.15 36.09
CA GLN A 32 18.75 -15.92 36.40
C GLN A 32 19.05 -14.79 35.41
N ALA A 33 20.32 -14.58 35.04
CA ALA A 33 20.71 -13.58 34.05
C ALA A 33 20.08 -13.87 32.68
N LEU A 34 20.14 -15.12 32.21
CA LEU A 34 19.46 -15.56 30.98
C LEU A 34 17.94 -15.37 31.09
N ALA A 35 17.32 -15.62 32.25
CA ALA A 35 15.90 -15.39 32.51
C ALA A 35 15.50 -13.92 32.36
N ARG A 36 16.28 -13.01 32.94
CA ARG A 36 16.09 -11.55 32.79
C ARG A 36 16.19 -11.12 31.34
N ARG A 37 17.28 -11.49 30.65
CA ARG A 37 17.49 -11.13 29.24
C ARG A 37 16.37 -11.62 28.32
N SER A 38 15.87 -12.84 28.56
CA SER A 38 14.75 -13.38 27.79
C SER A 38 13.43 -12.63 28.01
N ARG A 39 13.20 -12.05 29.19
CA ARG A 39 12.02 -11.21 29.46
C ARG A 39 12.15 -9.85 28.81
N GLU A 40 13.36 -9.27 28.81
CA GLU A 40 13.65 -8.01 28.09
C GLU A 40 13.40 -8.17 26.59
N LEU A 41 13.98 -9.19 25.94
CA LEU A 41 13.74 -9.44 24.51
C LEU A 41 12.26 -9.69 24.19
N LEU A 42 11.53 -10.35 25.09
CA LEU A 42 10.09 -10.55 24.94
C LEU A 42 9.33 -9.22 24.96
N ARG A 43 9.66 -8.33 25.90
CA ARG A 43 9.07 -6.99 25.99
C ARG A 43 9.37 -6.17 24.74
N GLU A 44 10.64 -6.09 24.35
CA GLU A 44 11.08 -5.35 23.16
C GLU A 44 10.38 -5.86 21.90
N ARG A 45 10.25 -7.19 21.74
CA ARG A 45 9.54 -7.76 20.59
C ARG A 45 8.06 -7.40 20.59
N ASN A 46 7.38 -7.47 21.74
CA ASN A 46 5.98 -7.12 21.83
C ASN A 46 5.75 -5.63 21.54
N GLU A 47 6.65 -4.76 22.00
CA GLU A 47 6.65 -3.33 21.69
C GLU A 47 6.81 -3.07 20.20
N VAL A 48 7.84 -3.66 19.55
CA VAL A 48 8.06 -3.54 18.10
C VAL A 48 6.86 -4.10 17.31
N THR A 49 6.25 -5.19 17.76
CA THR A 49 5.06 -5.77 17.12
C THR A 49 3.87 -4.81 17.19
N THR A 50 3.65 -4.17 18.35
CA THR A 50 2.58 -3.19 18.55
C THR A 50 2.80 -1.95 17.67
N GLN A 51 4.05 -1.48 17.59
CA GLN A 51 4.42 -0.36 16.70
C GLN A 51 4.18 -0.71 15.22
N LEU A 52 4.54 -1.92 14.79
CA LEU A 52 4.29 -2.40 13.43
C LEU A 52 2.80 -2.44 13.09
N GLU A 53 1.96 -2.96 13.98
CA GLU A 53 0.51 -2.99 13.78
C GLU A 53 -0.06 -1.58 13.63
N LYS A 54 0.40 -0.65 14.49
CA LYS A 54 0.03 0.78 14.39
C LYS A 54 0.41 1.38 13.04
N LEU A 55 1.69 1.27 12.64
CA LEU A 55 2.16 1.85 11.36
C LEU A 55 1.48 1.20 10.16
N LYS A 56 1.20 -0.11 10.19
CA LYS A 56 0.45 -0.80 9.13
C LYS A 56 -0.98 -0.27 9.02
N SER A 57 -1.63 0.01 10.14
CA SER A 57 -2.96 0.64 10.13
C SER A 57 -2.92 2.07 9.57
N GLU A 58 -1.91 2.88 9.94
CA GLU A 58 -1.70 4.21 9.38
C GLU A 58 -1.41 4.17 7.87
N LEU A 59 -0.66 3.17 7.40
CA LEU A 59 -0.40 3.00 5.98
C LEU A 59 -1.68 2.68 5.21
N ILE A 60 -2.58 1.87 5.77
CA ILE A 60 -3.89 1.59 5.17
C ILE A 60 -4.74 2.86 5.06
N THR A 61 -4.79 3.69 6.12
CA THR A 61 -5.55 4.94 6.08
C THR A 61 -4.98 5.94 5.09
N VAL A 62 -3.65 6.11 5.04
CA VAL A 62 -2.97 6.97 4.05
C VAL A 62 -3.25 6.50 2.62
N ASN A 63 -3.21 5.18 2.37
CA ASN A 63 -3.54 4.64 1.04
C ASN A 63 -4.99 4.93 0.65
N ALA A 64 -5.94 4.78 1.59
CA ALA A 64 -7.35 5.07 1.34
C ALA A 64 -7.56 6.56 1.02
N SER A 65 -6.97 7.47 1.81
CA SER A 65 -7.02 8.91 1.55
C SER A 65 -6.41 9.27 0.21
N LYS A 66 -5.27 8.66 -0.15
CA LYS A 66 -4.64 8.87 -1.45
C LYS A 66 -5.55 8.45 -2.60
N MET A 67 -6.17 7.27 -2.53
CA MET A 67 -7.10 6.79 -3.56
C MET A 67 -8.33 7.69 -3.70
N ALA A 68 -8.87 8.19 -2.58
CA ALA A 68 -9.98 9.15 -2.61
C ALA A 68 -9.58 10.46 -3.30
N LEU A 69 -8.41 11.00 -2.97
CA LEU A 69 -7.89 12.22 -3.58
C LEU A 69 -7.53 12.04 -5.07
N GLU A 70 -7.04 10.87 -5.47
CA GLU A 70 -6.82 10.52 -6.89
C GLU A 70 -8.12 10.56 -7.69
N ALA A 71 -9.22 10.02 -7.13
CA ALA A 71 -10.54 10.06 -7.75
C ALA A 71 -11.10 11.49 -7.85
N GLU A 72 -10.90 12.30 -6.81
CA GLU A 72 -11.27 13.72 -6.81
C GLU A 72 -10.47 14.49 -7.87
N THR A 73 -9.15 14.31 -7.90
CA THR A 73 -8.24 14.93 -8.87
C THR A 73 -8.65 14.59 -10.30
N ALA A 74 -9.01 13.33 -10.58
CA ALA A 74 -9.52 12.92 -11.89
C ALA A 74 -10.82 13.67 -12.28
N THR A 75 -11.70 13.91 -11.30
CA THR A 75 -12.93 14.69 -11.51
C THR A 75 -12.61 16.17 -11.78
N ILE A 76 -11.68 16.76 -11.03
CA ILE A 76 -11.25 18.15 -11.21
C ILE A 76 -10.59 18.33 -12.60
N ARG A 77 -9.76 17.37 -13.05
CA ARG A 77 -9.15 17.42 -14.39
C ARG A 77 -10.19 17.49 -15.51
N ARG A 78 -11.24 16.66 -15.46
CA ARG A 78 -12.35 16.73 -16.44
C ARG A 78 -13.06 18.09 -16.43
N ARG A 79 -13.25 18.67 -15.24
CA ARG A 79 -13.82 20.01 -15.10
C ARG A 79 -12.90 21.08 -15.69
N ALA A 80 -11.58 20.96 -15.48
CA ALA A 80 -10.58 21.88 -16.03
C ALA A 80 -10.57 21.83 -17.56
N GLU A 81 -10.60 20.62 -18.15
CA GLU A 81 -10.71 20.41 -19.59
C GLU A 81 -11.99 21.03 -20.16
N THR A 82 -13.12 20.80 -19.50
CA THR A 82 -14.42 21.38 -19.91
C THR A 82 -14.40 22.91 -19.82
N ALA A 83 -13.84 23.48 -18.76
CA ALA A 83 -13.71 24.93 -18.60
C ALA A 83 -12.80 25.53 -19.68
N SER A 84 -11.67 24.89 -19.98
CA SER A 84 -10.76 25.29 -21.05
C SER A 84 -11.42 25.24 -22.44
N GLN A 85 -12.20 24.20 -22.72
CA GLN A 85 -13.00 24.11 -23.95
C GLN A 85 -14.02 25.24 -24.04
N ARG A 86 -14.74 25.55 -22.96
CA ARG A 86 -15.70 26.67 -22.92
C ARG A 86 -15.01 28.02 -23.15
N VAL A 87 -13.84 28.25 -22.57
CA VAL A 87 -13.03 29.47 -22.83
C VAL A 87 -12.67 29.56 -24.31
N THR A 88 -12.23 28.45 -24.90
CA THR A 88 -11.86 28.39 -26.32
C THR A 88 -13.07 28.69 -27.21
N GLN A 89 -14.20 28.03 -26.96
CA GLN A 89 -15.46 28.28 -27.67
C GLN A 89 -15.93 29.73 -27.52
N GLY A 90 -15.90 30.27 -26.30
CA GLY A 90 -16.27 31.65 -26.01
C GLY A 90 -15.41 32.66 -26.78
N ARG A 91 -14.10 32.43 -26.85
CA ARG A 91 -13.18 33.24 -27.68
C ARG A 91 -13.52 33.13 -29.16
N THR A 92 -13.72 31.92 -29.67
CA THR A 92 -14.09 31.70 -31.08
C THR A 92 -15.40 32.40 -31.44
N LEU A 93 -16.42 32.32 -30.57
CA LEU A 93 -17.70 32.99 -30.78
C LEU A 93 -17.54 34.52 -30.74
N ALA A 94 -16.81 35.06 -29.77
CA ALA A 94 -16.53 36.49 -29.69
C ALA A 94 -15.81 37.00 -30.95
N THR A 95 -14.80 36.28 -31.43
CA THR A 95 -14.11 36.61 -32.69
C THR A 95 -15.04 36.48 -33.89
N ARG A 96 -15.89 35.46 -33.94
CA ARG A 96 -16.85 35.30 -35.04
C ARG A 96 -17.86 36.44 -35.07
N GLU A 97 -18.38 36.88 -33.94
CA GLU A 97 -19.30 38.03 -33.87
C GLU A 97 -18.61 39.33 -34.27
N GLN A 98 -17.33 39.51 -33.90
CA GLN A 98 -16.51 40.65 -34.31
C GLN A 98 -16.26 40.69 -35.83
N VAL A 99 -16.04 39.54 -36.46
CA VAL A 99 -15.67 39.45 -37.87
C VAL A 99 -16.89 39.28 -38.78
N GLN A 100 -17.91 38.53 -38.39
CA GLN A 100 -19.00 38.09 -39.27
C GLN A 100 -20.40 38.34 -38.71
N GLY A 101 -20.53 38.93 -37.52
CA GLY A 101 -21.83 39.25 -36.92
C GLY A 101 -22.34 40.62 -37.34
N ASN A 102 -23.64 40.85 -37.13
CA ASN A 102 -24.29 42.14 -37.37
C ASN A 102 -23.53 43.30 -36.70
N ILE A 103 -22.97 43.10 -35.51
CA ILE A 103 -22.20 44.14 -34.82
C ILE A 103 -20.87 44.42 -35.54
N GLY A 104 -20.20 43.39 -36.04
CA GLY A 104 -19.00 43.53 -36.88
C GLY A 104 -19.29 44.23 -38.21
N ASP A 105 -20.43 43.92 -38.83
CA ASP A 105 -20.93 44.65 -40.02
C ASP A 105 -21.20 46.12 -39.68
N THR A 106 -21.92 46.41 -38.60
CA THR A 106 -22.17 47.79 -38.15
C THR A 106 -20.87 48.55 -37.91
N HIS A 107 -19.87 47.92 -37.30
CA HIS A 107 -18.56 48.54 -37.10
C HIS A 107 -17.82 48.80 -38.42
N ARG A 108 -17.84 47.86 -39.36
CA ARG A 108 -17.28 48.05 -40.70
C ARG A 108 -17.99 49.16 -41.46
N SER A 109 -19.32 49.20 -41.40
CA SER A 109 -20.14 50.23 -42.03
C SER A 109 -19.85 51.61 -41.43
N ALA A 110 -19.79 51.73 -40.10
CA ALA A 110 -19.45 52.99 -39.42
C ALA A 110 -18.04 53.48 -39.80
N ARG A 111 -17.06 52.58 -39.84
CA ARG A 111 -15.70 52.90 -40.31
C ARG A 111 -15.69 53.38 -41.76
N SER A 112 -16.37 52.65 -42.65
CA SER A 112 -16.45 53.00 -44.07
C SER A 112 -17.13 54.36 -44.28
N ALA A 113 -18.17 54.67 -43.50
CA ALA A 113 -18.87 55.95 -43.55
C ALA A 113 -17.95 57.09 -43.11
N TYR A 114 -17.23 56.93 -41.99
CA TYR A 114 -16.23 57.87 -41.52
C TYR A 114 -15.13 58.11 -42.57
N ASP A 115 -14.51 57.05 -43.10
CA ASP A 115 -13.40 57.14 -44.05
C ASP A 115 -13.85 57.84 -45.36
N THR A 116 -15.03 57.48 -45.87
CA THR A 116 -15.60 58.04 -47.11
C THR A 116 -15.95 59.52 -46.93
N TYR A 117 -16.62 59.87 -45.83
CA TYR A 117 -17.04 61.25 -45.56
C TYR A 117 -15.84 62.17 -45.35
N ARG A 118 -14.86 61.73 -44.55
CA ARG A 118 -13.62 62.46 -44.29
C ARG A 118 -12.83 62.74 -45.57
N ALA A 119 -12.79 61.79 -46.49
CA ALA A 119 -12.10 61.96 -47.77
C ALA A 119 -12.80 62.98 -48.69
N ALA A 120 -14.13 62.99 -48.69
CA ALA A 120 -14.93 63.90 -49.50
C ALA A 120 -15.01 65.33 -48.92
N ASN A 121 -15.00 65.46 -47.59
CA ASN A 121 -15.27 66.72 -46.88
C ASN A 121 -14.19 67.02 -45.83
N PRO A 122 -12.92 67.22 -46.21
CA PRO A 122 -11.81 67.31 -45.24
C PRO A 122 -11.90 68.49 -44.27
N ASN A 123 -12.70 69.52 -44.59
CA ASN A 123 -12.87 70.72 -43.77
C ASN A 123 -14.09 70.67 -42.83
N ASP A 124 -14.98 69.67 -42.95
CA ASP A 124 -16.14 69.53 -42.08
C ASP A 124 -15.76 68.78 -40.80
N THR A 125 -15.10 69.50 -39.89
CA THR A 125 -14.55 68.92 -38.66
C THR A 125 -15.61 68.36 -37.73
N ASP A 126 -16.81 68.93 -37.73
CA ASP A 126 -17.88 68.57 -36.80
C ASP A 126 -18.48 67.22 -37.16
N VAL A 127 -18.85 67.02 -38.44
CA VAL A 127 -19.40 65.74 -38.90
C VAL A 127 -18.34 64.64 -38.87
N ILE A 128 -17.08 64.96 -39.22
CA ILE A 128 -15.95 64.03 -39.08
C ILE A 128 -15.80 63.59 -37.61
N GLY A 129 -15.88 64.53 -36.67
CA GLY A 129 -15.78 64.25 -35.23
C GLY A 129 -16.91 63.35 -34.72
N GLN A 130 -18.15 63.58 -35.18
CA GLN A 130 -19.29 62.74 -34.81
C GLN A 130 -19.15 61.32 -35.36
N LEU A 131 -18.85 61.15 -36.65
CA LEU A 131 -18.69 59.83 -37.26
C LEU A 131 -17.54 59.04 -36.64
N TYR A 132 -16.45 59.71 -36.27
CA TYR A 132 -15.34 59.07 -35.56
C TYR A 132 -15.76 58.60 -34.17
N SER A 133 -16.47 59.46 -33.42
CA SER A 133 -17.01 59.11 -32.09
C SER A 133 -17.92 57.89 -32.16
N ASP A 134 -18.82 57.84 -33.15
CA ASP A 134 -19.74 56.71 -33.35
C ASP A 134 -18.98 55.41 -33.70
N TYR A 135 -18.00 55.48 -34.60
CA TYR A 135 -17.12 54.37 -34.95
C TYR A 135 -16.39 53.80 -33.71
N ILE A 136 -15.79 54.67 -32.90
CA ILE A 136 -15.09 54.27 -31.67
C ILE A 136 -16.05 53.68 -30.65
N ALA A 137 -17.23 54.29 -30.46
CA ALA A 137 -18.24 53.81 -29.51
C ALA A 137 -18.69 52.37 -29.84
N ILE A 138 -18.91 52.07 -31.13
CA ILE A 138 -19.25 50.70 -31.58
C ILE A 138 -18.09 49.74 -31.29
N GLY A 139 -16.84 50.14 -31.58
CA GLY A 139 -15.65 49.33 -31.30
C GLY A 139 -15.48 49.03 -29.81
N SER A 140 -15.68 50.03 -28.95
CA SER A 140 -15.67 49.86 -27.49
C SER A 140 -16.79 48.94 -27.00
N ALA A 141 -18.00 49.05 -27.54
CA ALA A 141 -19.12 48.18 -27.18
C ALA A 141 -18.88 46.72 -27.58
N ILE A 142 -18.31 46.48 -28.76
CA ILE A 142 -17.86 45.15 -29.21
C ILE A 142 -16.84 44.56 -28.22
N HIS A 143 -15.83 45.36 -27.85
CA HIS A 143 -14.79 44.92 -26.95
C HIS A 143 -15.36 44.59 -25.57
N ALA A 144 -16.21 45.46 -25.01
CA ALA A 144 -16.87 45.25 -23.73
C ALA A 144 -17.71 43.97 -23.71
N ASN A 145 -18.57 43.75 -24.72
CA ASN A 145 -19.37 42.52 -24.84
C ASN A 145 -18.50 41.27 -24.93
N SER A 146 -17.39 41.32 -25.69
CA SER A 146 -16.45 40.20 -25.75
C SER A 146 -15.78 39.90 -24.40
N GLN A 147 -15.42 40.95 -23.65
CA GLN A 147 -14.84 40.83 -22.32
C GLN A 147 -15.84 40.25 -21.32
N GLU A 148 -17.08 40.75 -21.31
CA GLU A 148 -18.15 40.27 -20.42
C GLU A 148 -18.43 38.77 -20.60
N ARG A 149 -18.29 38.25 -21.82
CA ARG A 149 -18.48 36.81 -22.11
C ARG A 149 -17.26 35.97 -21.75
N VAL A 150 -16.06 36.43 -22.07
CA VAL A 150 -14.83 35.62 -21.96
C VAL A 150 -14.23 35.67 -20.55
N ILE A 151 -14.26 36.83 -19.88
CA ILE A 151 -13.63 37.00 -18.55
C ILE A 151 -14.20 36.04 -17.50
N PRO A 152 -15.54 35.87 -17.35
CA PRO A 152 -16.08 34.94 -16.37
C PRO A 152 -15.63 33.49 -16.61
N LEU A 153 -15.54 33.07 -17.88
CA LEU A 153 -15.07 31.73 -18.26
C LEU A 153 -13.59 31.53 -17.91
N VAL A 154 -12.76 32.55 -18.16
CA VAL A 154 -11.34 32.52 -17.79
C VAL A 154 -11.20 32.44 -16.26
N ASN A 155 -11.98 33.23 -15.52
CA ASN A 155 -11.97 33.21 -14.05
C ASN A 155 -12.42 31.85 -13.50
N GLU A 156 -13.46 31.25 -14.08
CA GLU A 156 -13.90 29.88 -13.75
C GLU A 156 -12.79 28.87 -14.02
N SER A 157 -12.17 28.91 -15.20
CA SER A 157 -11.04 28.04 -15.57
C SER A 157 -9.87 28.18 -14.60
N ASN A 158 -9.50 29.41 -14.24
CA ASN A 158 -8.40 29.67 -13.31
C ASN A 158 -8.69 29.12 -11.90
N ARG A 159 -9.93 29.24 -11.42
CA ARG A 159 -10.34 28.65 -10.14
C ARG A 159 -10.20 27.13 -10.16
N VAL A 160 -10.68 26.47 -11.22
CA VAL A 160 -10.58 25.01 -11.34
C VAL A 160 -9.12 24.56 -11.44
N ILE A 161 -8.28 25.26 -12.20
CA ILE A 161 -6.83 24.97 -12.28
C ILE A 161 -6.16 25.14 -10.91
N SER A 162 -6.48 26.21 -10.16
CA SER A 162 -5.93 26.41 -8.81
C SER A 162 -6.34 25.28 -7.86
N THR A 163 -7.60 24.83 -7.90
CA THR A 163 -8.03 23.66 -7.11
C THR A 163 -7.32 22.37 -7.52
N LEU A 164 -7.03 22.20 -8.81
CA LEU A 164 -6.28 21.04 -9.31
C LEU A 164 -4.86 21.01 -8.74
N LEU A 165 -4.16 22.14 -8.78
CA LEU A 165 -2.80 22.25 -8.27
C LEU A 165 -2.72 21.94 -6.78
N ALA A 166 -3.66 22.47 -5.98
CA ALA A 166 -3.72 22.18 -4.54
C ALA A 166 -3.99 20.68 -4.24
N ALA A 167 -4.83 20.02 -5.05
CA ALA A 167 -5.08 18.59 -4.94
C ALA A 167 -3.84 17.76 -5.31
N GLU A 168 -3.10 18.16 -6.35
CA GLU A 168 -1.86 17.50 -6.78
C GLU A 168 -0.74 17.64 -5.73
N GLU A 169 -0.63 18.80 -5.09
CA GLU A 169 0.28 19.03 -3.96
C GLU A 169 -0.06 18.09 -2.78
N SER A 170 -1.33 18.04 -2.39
CA SER A 170 -1.80 17.15 -1.33
C SER A 170 -1.52 15.66 -1.64
N LEU A 171 -1.59 15.26 -2.91
CA LEU A 171 -1.28 13.90 -3.36
C LEU A 171 0.23 13.60 -3.30
N SER A 172 1.06 14.59 -3.59
CA SER A 172 2.52 14.52 -3.41
C SER A 172 2.86 14.28 -1.94
N ASP A 173 2.26 15.04 -1.03
CA ASP A 173 2.47 14.91 0.42
C ASP A 173 2.06 13.53 0.94
N LEU A 174 0.87 13.04 0.53
CA LEU A 174 0.42 11.69 0.88
C LEU A 174 1.37 10.60 0.35
N THR A 175 1.91 10.79 -0.85
CA THR A 175 2.90 9.87 -1.43
C THR A 175 4.20 9.89 -0.64
N SER A 176 4.68 11.07 -0.24
CA SER A 176 5.84 11.21 0.64
C SER A 176 5.61 10.50 1.97
N ARG A 177 4.48 10.76 2.65
CA ARG A 177 4.11 10.08 3.91
C ARG A 177 4.04 8.57 3.75
N GLN A 178 3.46 8.07 2.65
CA GLN A 178 3.40 6.65 2.33
C GLN A 178 4.80 6.03 2.24
N THR A 179 5.75 6.71 1.58
CA THR A 179 7.13 6.20 1.48
C THR A 179 7.85 6.17 2.82
N THR A 180 7.66 7.19 3.66
CA THR A 180 8.22 7.24 5.01
C THR A 180 7.69 6.09 5.88
N LEU A 181 6.36 5.89 5.89
CA LEU A 181 5.74 4.79 6.63
C LEU A 181 6.26 3.41 6.19
N ARG A 182 6.46 3.19 4.88
CA ARG A 182 7.03 1.94 4.37
C ARG A 182 8.45 1.71 4.89
N ARG A 183 9.31 2.75 4.87
CA ARG A 183 10.67 2.65 5.42
C ARG A 183 10.68 2.33 6.91
N GLU A 184 9.84 2.99 7.69
CA GLU A 184 9.72 2.74 9.14
C GLU A 184 9.24 1.30 9.41
N ILE A 185 8.29 0.79 8.63
CA ILE A 185 7.84 -0.60 8.71
C ILE A 185 9.01 -1.56 8.40
N ASP A 186 9.73 -1.33 7.31
CA ASP A 186 10.87 -2.18 6.91
C ASP A 186 11.97 -2.22 7.99
N GLU A 187 12.27 -1.06 8.61
CA GLU A 187 13.23 -0.96 9.71
C GLU A 187 12.78 -1.76 10.95
N LEU A 188 11.52 -1.63 11.34
CA LEU A 188 10.97 -2.36 12.48
C LEU A 188 10.88 -3.87 12.21
N GLU A 189 10.58 -4.29 10.98
CA GLU A 189 10.60 -5.71 10.59
C GLU A 189 12.03 -6.28 10.65
N ALA A 190 13.03 -5.52 10.22
CA ALA A 190 14.45 -5.89 10.36
C ALA A 190 14.85 -6.01 11.85
N ARG A 191 14.44 -5.04 12.68
CA ARG A 191 14.68 -5.09 14.14
C ARG A 191 14.02 -6.32 14.77
N LEU A 192 12.79 -6.64 14.39
CA LEU A 192 12.08 -7.83 14.87
C LEU A 192 12.81 -9.13 14.47
N MET A 193 13.37 -9.19 13.26
CA MET A 193 14.19 -10.31 12.81
C MET A 193 15.43 -10.50 13.70
N LEU A 194 16.14 -9.42 14.03
CA LEU A 194 17.31 -9.45 14.93
C LEU A 194 16.94 -9.92 16.34
N LEU A 195 15.84 -9.41 16.92
CA LEU A 195 15.35 -9.84 18.22
C LEU A 195 15.00 -11.34 18.24
N ASN A 196 14.38 -11.84 17.17
CA ASN A 196 14.09 -13.25 17.01
C ASN A 196 15.37 -14.11 16.92
N ARG A 197 16.42 -13.62 16.24
CA ARG A 197 17.73 -14.28 16.19
C ARG A 197 18.36 -14.34 17.58
N GLN A 198 18.41 -13.24 18.31
CA GLN A 198 18.95 -13.18 19.68
C GLN A 198 18.18 -14.11 20.64
N SER A 199 16.85 -14.15 20.53
CA SER A 199 16.01 -15.06 21.31
C SER A 199 16.35 -16.53 21.01
N ASN A 200 16.59 -16.87 19.73
CA ASN A 200 17.01 -18.21 19.33
C ASN A 200 18.39 -18.58 19.88
N GLU A 201 19.34 -17.65 19.89
CA GLU A 201 20.68 -17.84 20.47
C GLU A 201 20.61 -18.08 21.99
N LEU A 202 19.80 -17.30 22.72
CA LEU A 202 19.57 -17.55 24.15
C LEU A 202 18.91 -18.91 24.41
N ASN A 203 17.96 -19.32 23.56
CA ASN A 203 17.34 -20.64 23.68
C ASN A 203 18.34 -21.78 23.44
N ARG A 204 19.31 -21.61 22.53
CA ARG A 204 20.42 -22.55 22.33
C ARG A 204 21.34 -22.58 23.56
N ALA A 205 21.73 -21.41 24.09
CA ALA A 205 22.61 -21.29 25.26
C ALA A 205 22.01 -21.94 26.52
N ARG A 206 20.68 -21.88 26.70
CA ARG A 206 19.97 -22.54 27.80
C ARG A 206 19.97 -24.07 27.72
N GLY A 207 20.55 -24.68 26.69
CA GLY A 207 20.52 -26.12 26.53
C GLY A 207 19.12 -26.67 26.29
N LYS A 208 18.14 -25.82 25.88
CA LYS A 208 16.94 -26.31 25.21
C LYS A 208 17.38 -26.86 23.86
N LYS A 209 17.98 -28.05 23.87
CA LYS A 209 18.12 -28.88 22.68
C LYS A 209 16.72 -28.88 22.08
N ARG A 210 16.59 -28.43 20.82
CA ARG A 210 15.38 -28.67 20.05
C ARG A 210 15.08 -30.13 20.29
N ARG A 211 14.02 -30.43 21.05
CA ARG A 211 13.50 -31.79 21.12
C ARG A 211 13.18 -32.04 19.66
N HIS A 212 14.09 -32.71 18.94
CA HIS A 212 13.72 -33.35 17.70
C HIS A 212 12.50 -34.14 18.13
N LYS A 213 11.32 -33.73 17.64
CA LYS A 213 10.14 -34.57 17.73
C LYS A 213 10.61 -35.84 17.04
N LYS A 214 11.08 -36.80 17.83
CA LYS A 214 11.38 -38.16 17.42
C LYS A 214 10.04 -38.55 16.86
N GLY A 215 9.93 -38.50 15.53
CA GLY A 215 8.63 -38.44 14.86
C GLY A 215 7.78 -39.49 15.53
N THR A 216 6.74 -39.06 16.24
CA THR A 216 5.70 -40.00 16.65
C THR A 216 5.35 -40.64 15.34
N LYS A 217 5.78 -41.90 15.15
CA LYS A 217 5.35 -42.72 14.04
C LYS A 217 3.85 -42.60 14.14
N VAL A 218 3.27 -41.72 13.33
CA VAL A 218 1.83 -41.64 13.17
C VAL A 218 1.53 -43.08 12.82
N LYS A 219 0.82 -43.79 13.70
CA LYS A 219 0.30 -45.11 13.38
C LYS A 219 -0.73 -44.85 12.29
N ARG A 220 -0.27 -44.56 11.06
CA ARG A 220 -1.06 -44.75 9.85
C ARG A 220 -1.50 -46.20 9.98
N GLY A 221 -2.80 -46.41 10.17
CA GLY A 221 -3.38 -47.74 10.29
C GLY A 221 -2.71 -48.62 9.25
N GLY A 222 -1.89 -49.58 9.72
CA GLY A 222 -0.86 -50.18 8.89
C GLY A 222 -1.47 -50.69 7.61
N ALA A 223 -0.88 -50.32 6.46
CA ALA A 223 -1.21 -50.99 5.21
C ALA A 223 -1.15 -52.48 5.48
N TRP A 224 -2.24 -53.21 5.19
CA TRP A 224 -2.28 -54.63 5.52
C TRP A 224 -1.07 -55.33 4.94
N THR A 225 -0.43 -56.14 5.76
CA THR A 225 0.73 -56.90 5.32
C THR A 225 0.34 -57.76 4.12
N LEU A 226 1.28 -57.98 3.21
CA LEU A 226 1.06 -58.84 2.04
C LEU A 226 0.65 -60.26 2.48
N LYS A 227 1.15 -60.71 3.64
CA LYS A 227 0.74 -61.96 4.30
C LYS A 227 -0.75 -61.97 4.63
N TYR A 228 -1.25 -60.91 5.28
CA TYR A 228 -2.67 -60.82 5.63
C TYR A 228 -3.55 -60.79 4.37
N LYS A 229 -3.20 -59.95 3.39
CA LYS A 229 -3.91 -59.87 2.10
C LYS A 229 -4.01 -61.22 1.38
N ARG A 230 -2.91 -61.99 1.34
CA ARG A 230 -2.86 -63.33 0.73
C ARG A 230 -3.66 -64.39 1.49
N SER A 231 -3.81 -64.24 2.81
CA SER A 231 -4.56 -65.19 3.65
C SER A 231 -6.09 -64.99 3.60
N ILE A 232 -6.57 -63.94 2.93
CA ILE A 232 -8.01 -63.67 2.84
C ILE A 232 -8.66 -64.61 1.83
N ASN A 233 -9.55 -65.47 2.30
CA ASN A 233 -10.37 -66.31 1.45
C ASN A 233 -11.59 -65.52 0.94
N CYS A 234 -11.55 -65.06 -0.31
CA CYS A 234 -12.64 -64.28 -0.90
C CYS A 234 -13.92 -65.07 -1.22
N MET A 235 -13.88 -66.41 -1.17
CA MET A 235 -15.10 -67.23 -1.25
C MET A 235 -15.91 -67.17 0.05
N ARG A 236 -15.24 -66.93 1.19
CA ARG A 236 -15.87 -66.84 2.52
C ARG A 236 -15.15 -65.79 3.40
N PRO A 237 -15.26 -64.48 3.08
CA PRO A 237 -14.55 -63.44 3.81
C PRO A 237 -15.09 -63.30 5.25
N LYS A 238 -14.18 -63.34 6.23
CA LYS A 238 -14.50 -63.19 7.65
C LYS A 238 -14.43 -61.72 8.05
N GLY A 239 -15.60 -61.07 8.10
CA GLY A 239 -15.76 -59.68 8.56
C GLY A 239 -15.76 -58.62 7.46
N PHE A 240 -16.09 -57.39 7.85
CA PHE A 240 -16.31 -56.26 6.93
C PHE A 240 -15.06 -55.86 6.14
N SER A 241 -13.90 -55.87 6.80
CA SER A 241 -12.61 -55.55 6.18
C SER A 241 -12.30 -56.50 5.02
N GLN A 242 -12.34 -57.81 5.26
CA GLN A 242 -12.09 -58.83 4.23
C GLN A 242 -13.09 -58.73 3.08
N LYS A 243 -14.36 -58.45 3.37
CA LYS A 243 -15.39 -58.20 2.35
C LYS A 243 -15.03 -57.02 1.45
N GLN A 244 -14.59 -55.89 2.01
CA GLN A 244 -14.15 -54.75 1.20
C GLN A 244 -12.91 -55.06 0.35
N TYR A 245 -11.94 -55.79 0.90
CA TYR A 245 -10.76 -56.18 0.15
C TYR A 245 -11.07 -57.14 -1.00
N CYS A 246 -12.00 -58.07 -0.81
CA CYS A 246 -12.44 -58.94 -1.90
C CYS A 246 -13.27 -58.21 -2.94
N LYS A 247 -14.06 -57.20 -2.53
CA LYS A 247 -14.86 -56.39 -3.44
C LYS A 247 -14.02 -55.49 -4.36
N TYR A 248 -12.94 -54.89 -3.83
CA TYR A 248 -12.18 -53.86 -4.55
C TYR A 248 -10.69 -54.19 -4.76
N GLY A 249 -10.15 -55.16 -4.03
CA GLY A 249 -8.70 -55.43 -3.94
C GLY A 249 -8.19 -56.63 -4.74
N SER A 250 -9.06 -57.54 -5.20
CA SER A 250 -8.66 -58.56 -6.16
C SER A 250 -8.82 -58.01 -7.57
N LYS A 251 -7.70 -57.65 -8.22
CA LYS A 251 -7.68 -57.47 -9.68
C LYS A 251 -8.29 -58.73 -10.29
N SER A 252 -9.45 -58.57 -10.92
CA SER A 252 -10.18 -59.61 -11.63
C SER A 252 -9.23 -60.34 -12.59
N LYS A 253 -9.01 -61.64 -12.36
CA LYS A 253 -8.34 -62.53 -13.32
C LYS A 253 -9.29 -62.83 -14.51
N THR A 254 -9.76 -61.81 -15.20
CA THR A 254 -10.58 -61.95 -16.41
C THR A 254 -10.11 -60.97 -17.48
N SER A 255 -8.91 -61.22 -18.00
CA SER A 255 -8.51 -60.93 -19.39
C SER A 255 -7.15 -61.56 -19.72
N LYS A 256 -7.04 -62.88 -19.56
CA LYS A 256 -6.21 -63.69 -20.47
C LYS A 256 -7.19 -64.45 -21.37
N LYS A 257 -7.64 -63.80 -22.43
CA LYS A 257 -8.13 -64.51 -23.61
C LYS A 257 -7.36 -63.95 -24.80
N TYR A 258 -6.56 -64.83 -25.38
CA TYR A 258 -5.89 -64.62 -26.65
C TYR A 258 -6.85 -64.08 -27.69
N LYS A 259 -6.46 -62.98 -28.34
CA LYS A 259 -6.47 -62.81 -29.80
C LYS A 259 -5.47 -61.71 -30.14
#